data_AF-A0A5C6AHI0-F1
#
_entry.id   AF-A0A5C6AHI0-F1
#
_cell.length_a   1.000
_cell.length_b   1.000
_cell.length_c   1.000
_cell.angle_alpha   90.00
_cell.angle_beta   90.00
_cell.angle_gamma   90.00
#
_symmetry.space_group_name_H-M   'P 1'
#
loop_
_entity.id
_entity.type
_entity.pdbx_description
1 polymer ?
#
loop_
_entity_poly.entity_id
_entity_poly.type
_entity_poly.pdbx_seq_one_letter_code
_entity_poly.pdbx_strand_id
1 'polypeptide(L)'
;MLALEQVLEVRRLLDEGQLSRRAIAAATGVSRGSVGAIAKGERGLFGAPPVEPEVFRSAAAQRCPGCGGMVFLPCVLCEAVAHRQAVEGARAA
;
A
#
# COMPACT_ATOMS: atom_id res chain seq x y z
N MET A 1 1.97 -19.02 -2.51
CA MET A 1 1.92 -18.10 -1.35
C MET A 1 3.27 -18.22 -0.65
N LEU A 2 3.95 -17.11 -0.33
CA LEU A 2 5.25 -17.13 0.35
C LEU A 2 5.04 -17.07 1.87
N ALA A 3 5.79 -17.86 2.63
CA ALA A 3 5.78 -17.76 4.08
C ALA A 3 6.45 -16.45 4.53
N LEU A 4 6.03 -15.89 5.66
CA LEU A 4 6.60 -14.66 6.22
C LEU A 4 8.11 -14.78 6.42
N GLU A 5 8.57 -15.94 6.90
CA GLU A 5 9.99 -16.26 7.10
C GLU A 5 10.79 -16.14 5.80
N GLN A 6 10.24 -16.61 4.68
CA GLN A 6 10.89 -16.49 3.37
C GLN A 6 10.96 -15.04 2.90
N VAL A 7 9.95 -14.22 3.21
CA VAL A 7 9.96 -12.79 2.86
C VAL A 7 10.99 -12.03 3.69
N LEU A 8 11.07 -12.33 4.99
CA LEU A 8 12.07 -11.75 5.89
C LEU A 8 13.49 -12.11 5.47
N GLU A 9 13.73 -13.37 5.13
CA GLU A 9 15.06 -13.82 4.72
C GLU A 9 15.48 -13.20 3.38
N VAL A 10 14.57 -13.13 2.41
CA VAL A 10 14.84 -12.41 1.15
C VAL A 10 15.13 -10.93 1.41
N ARG A 11 14.40 -10.29 2.34
CA ARG A 11 14.64 -8.89 2.69
C ARG A 11 16.02 -8.69 3.32
N ARG A 12 16.38 -9.54 4.27
CA ARG A 12 17.69 -9.54 4.93
C ARG A 12 18.83 -9.62 3.90
N LEU A 13 18.75 -10.56 2.96
CA LEU A 13 19.77 -10.75 1.91
C LEU A 13 19.82 -9.59 0.90
N LEU A 14 18.67 -8.95 0.61
CA LEU A 14 18.62 -7.76 -0.23
C LEU A 14 19.29 -6.56 0.46
N ASP A 15 19.05 -6.39 1.76
CA ASP A 15 19.61 -5.29 2.55
C ASP A 15 21.15 -5.44 2.73
N GLU A 16 21.66 -6.67 2.76
CA GLU A 16 23.12 -6.94 2.75
C GLU A 16 23.81 -6.53 1.44
N GLY A 17 23.08 -6.54 0.31
CA GLY A 17 23.59 -6.11 -1.00
C GLY A 17 24.70 -6.97 -1.62
N GLN A 18 25.08 -8.09 -0.99
CA GLN A 18 26.19 -8.95 -1.45
C GLN A 18 25.78 -9.94 -2.55
N LEU A 19 24.50 -10.29 -2.62
CA LEU A 19 23.98 -11.29 -3.54
C LEU A 19 23.13 -10.66 -4.65
N SER A 20 23.30 -11.15 -5.87
CA SER A 20 22.38 -10.82 -6.96
C SER A 20 21.00 -11.41 -6.69
N ARG A 21 19.94 -10.80 -7.25
CA ARG A 21 18.56 -11.33 -7.12
C ARG A 21 18.42 -12.78 -7.60
N ARG A 22 19.26 -13.23 -8.55
CA ARG A 22 19.31 -14.63 -8.99
C ARG A 22 19.91 -15.54 -7.92
N ALA A 23 20.97 -15.10 -7.26
CA ALA A 23 21.61 -15.84 -6.18
C ALA A 23 20.69 -15.93 -4.95
N ILE A 24 20.00 -14.84 -4.61
CA ILE A 24 19.00 -14.82 -3.52
C ILE A 24 17.87 -15.82 -3.81
N ALA A 25 17.35 -15.84 -5.03
CA ALA A 25 16.31 -16.78 -5.44
C ALA A 25 16.77 -18.25 -5.29
N ALA A 26 18.01 -18.55 -5.69
CA ALA A 26 18.58 -19.89 -5.53
C ALA A 26 18.79 -20.27 -4.05
N ALA A 27 19.28 -19.34 -3.23
CA ALA A 27 19.54 -19.57 -1.81
C ALA A 27 18.27 -19.76 -0.97
N THR A 28 17.19 -19.07 -1.32
CA THR A 28 15.94 -19.04 -0.54
C THR A 28 14.84 -19.95 -1.09
N GLY A 29 15.04 -20.54 -2.27
CA GLY A 29 14.01 -21.31 -2.98
C GLY A 29 12.83 -20.45 -3.48
N VAL A 30 12.95 -19.12 -3.42
CA VAL A 30 11.92 -18.16 -3.85
C VAL A 30 12.10 -17.85 -5.33
N SER A 31 10.99 -17.72 -6.07
CA SER A 31 11.07 -17.37 -7.49
C SER A 31 11.73 -16.00 -7.71
N ARG A 32 12.47 -15.84 -8.82
CA ARG A 32 13.10 -14.57 -9.18
C ARG A 32 12.10 -13.40 -9.25
N GLY A 33 10.87 -13.68 -9.71
CA GLY A 33 9.80 -12.67 -9.77
C GLY A 33 9.37 -12.21 -8.38
N SER A 34 9.23 -13.13 -7.43
CA SER A 34 8.92 -12.79 -6.05
C SER A 34 10.04 -12.00 -5.36
N VAL A 35 11.31 -12.39 -5.57
CA VAL A 35 12.46 -11.59 -5.10
C VAL A 35 12.43 -10.18 -5.69
N GLY A 36 12.10 -10.05 -6.98
CA GLY A 36 11.91 -8.76 -7.63
C GLY A 36 10.82 -7.90 -7.01
N ALA A 37 9.65 -8.49 -6.73
CA ALA A 37 8.53 -7.80 -6.10
C ALA A 37 8.86 -7.35 -4.66
N ILE A 38 9.57 -8.19 -3.88
CA ILE A 38 10.05 -7.83 -2.54
C ILE A 38 11.07 -6.68 -2.60
N ALA A 39 12.02 -6.75 -3.54
CA ALA A 39 13.03 -5.70 -3.72
C ALA A 39 12.43 -4.34 -4.11
N LYS A 40 11.30 -4.34 -4.82
CA LYS A 40 10.57 -3.11 -5.18
C LYS A 40 9.60 -2.62 -4.10
N GLY A 41 9.39 -3.38 -3.03
CA GLY A 41 8.35 -3.08 -2.05
C GLY A 41 6.91 -3.37 -2.51
N GLU A 42 6.73 -3.92 -3.72
CA GLU A 42 5.43 -4.40 -4.24
C GLU A 42 4.92 -5.64 -3.47
N ARG A 43 5.79 -6.24 -2.64
CA ARG A 43 5.46 -7.35 -1.74
C ARG A 43 6.13 -7.12 -0.39
N GLY A 44 5.46 -6.36 0.48
CA GLY A 44 5.92 -6.09 1.84
C GLY A 44 5.62 -7.24 2.81
N LEU A 45 6.06 -7.08 4.07
CA LEU A 45 5.77 -8.00 5.19
C LEU A 45 4.28 -8.18 5.46
N PHE A 46 3.44 -7.27 4.97
CA PHE A 46 2.00 -7.21 5.24
C PHE A 46 1.12 -7.48 4.01
N GLY A 47 1.66 -8.11 2.96
CA GLY A 47 0.90 -8.41 1.73
C GLY A 47 1.14 -7.38 0.62
N ALA A 48 0.44 -7.57 -0.52
CA ALA A 48 0.49 -6.64 -1.65
C ALA A 48 0.12 -5.21 -1.19
N PRO A 49 0.70 -4.15 -1.77
CA PRO A 49 0.21 -2.80 -1.52
C PRO A 49 -1.31 -2.79 -1.75
N PRO A 50 -2.08 -2.05 -0.93
CA PRO A 50 -3.49 -1.92 -1.18
C PRO A 50 -3.65 -1.46 -2.62
N VAL A 51 -4.39 -2.24 -3.41
CA VAL A 51 -4.87 -1.77 -4.71
C VAL A 51 -5.60 -0.49 -4.38
N GLU A 52 -5.07 0.66 -4.79
CA GLU A 52 -5.82 1.90 -4.61
C GLU A 52 -7.16 1.67 -5.30
N PRO A 53 -8.29 1.77 -4.56
CA PRO A 53 -9.58 1.62 -5.20
C PRO A 53 -9.63 2.68 -6.30
N GLU A 54 -10.09 2.30 -7.49
CA GLU A 54 -10.40 3.30 -8.51
C GLU A 54 -11.48 4.22 -7.94
N VAL A 55 -11.07 5.37 -7.42
CA VAL A 55 -11.99 6.35 -6.85
C VAL A 55 -12.71 6.99 -8.03
N PHE A 56 -13.96 6.59 -8.25
CA PHE A 56 -14.82 7.23 -9.24
C PHE A 56 -14.89 8.73 -8.95
N ARG A 57 -14.38 9.53 -9.87
CA ARG A 57 -14.54 10.99 -9.83
C ARG A 57 -15.71 11.38 -10.70
N SER A 58 -16.57 12.26 -10.20
CA SER A 58 -17.64 12.81 -11.04
C SER A 58 -17.04 13.52 -12.26
N ALA A 59 -17.67 13.39 -13.43
CA ALA A 59 -17.18 14.01 -14.66
C ALA A 59 -17.34 15.54 -14.67
N ALA A 60 -18.25 16.07 -13.85
CA ALA A 60 -18.50 17.49 -13.69
C ALA A 60 -18.48 17.88 -12.20
N ALA A 61 -18.19 19.16 -11.94
CA ALA A 61 -18.28 19.72 -10.60
C ALA A 61 -19.75 19.81 -10.17
N GLN A 62 -20.04 19.30 -8.97
CA GLN A 62 -21.37 19.27 -8.37
C GLN A 62 -21.29 19.88 -6.96
N ARG A 63 -22.43 20.33 -6.42
CA ARG A 63 -22.49 20.75 -5.01
C ARG A 63 -22.36 19.52 -4.11
N CYS A 64 -21.41 19.55 -3.19
CA CYS A 64 -21.27 18.50 -2.18
C CYS A 64 -22.49 18.50 -1.24
N PRO A 65 -23.15 17.35 -1.00
CA PRO A 65 -24.27 17.28 -0.06
C PRO A 65 -23.85 17.46 1.41
N GLY A 66 -22.56 17.30 1.75
CA GLY A 66 -22.05 17.49 3.10
C GLY A 66 -21.70 18.95 3.42
N CYS A 67 -20.84 19.58 2.61
CA CYS A 67 -20.32 20.93 2.89
C CYS A 67 -20.88 22.04 1.97
N GLY A 68 -21.66 21.68 0.94
CA GLY A 68 -22.24 22.64 -0.01
C GLY A 68 -21.29 23.22 -1.06
N GLY A 69 -19.98 22.91 -0.98
CA GLY A 69 -18.96 23.38 -1.93
C GLY A 69 -19.12 22.77 -3.33
N MET A 70 -18.73 23.53 -4.36
CA MET A 70 -18.65 23.02 -5.74
C MET A 70 -17.37 22.19 -5.91
N VAL A 71 -17.50 20.87 -6.05
CA VAL A 71 -16.38 19.92 -6.10
C VAL A 71 -16.63 18.82 -7.12
N PHE A 72 -15.56 18.15 -7.55
CA PHE A 72 -15.69 16.83 -8.15
C PHE A 72 -15.87 15.81 -7.01
N LEU A 73 -16.91 14.99 -7.07
CA LEU A 73 -17.18 13.98 -6.04
C LEU A 73 -16.21 12.80 -6.22
N PRO A 74 -15.77 12.15 -5.12
CA PRO A 74 -16.11 12.45 -3.73
C PRO A 74 -15.41 13.71 -3.18
N CYS A 75 -16.00 14.33 -2.15
CA CYS A 75 -15.50 15.59 -1.61
C CYS A 75 -14.33 15.36 -0.65
N VAL A 76 -13.11 15.61 -1.13
CA VAL A 76 -11.86 15.45 -0.36
C VAL A 76 -11.86 16.23 0.96
N LEU A 77 -12.53 17.39 1.02
CA LEU A 77 -12.65 18.15 2.27
C LEU A 77 -13.48 17.40 3.32
N CYS A 78 -14.65 16.89 2.93
CA CYS A 78 -15.50 16.12 3.83
C CYS A 78 -14.81 14.82 4.27
N GLU A 79 -14.09 14.16 3.36
CA GLU A 79 -13.30 12.97 3.67
C GLU A 79 -12.20 13.28 4.69
N ALA A 80 -11.45 14.37 4.51
CA ALA A 80 -10.39 14.77 5.44
C ALA A 80 -10.94 15.09 6.83
N VAL A 81 -12.10 15.75 6.92
CA VAL A 81 -12.78 16.02 8.19
C VAL A 81 -13.21 14.73 8.88
N ALA A 82 -13.85 13.81 8.15
CA ALA A 82 -14.26 12.51 8.68
C ALA A 82 -13.07 11.68 9.17
N HIS A 83 -11.98 11.66 8.39
CA HIS A 83 -10.75 10.97 8.77
C HIS A 83 -10.14 11.56 10.04
N ARG A 84 -10.08 12.90 10.15
CA ARG A 84 -9.59 13.57 11.36
C ARG A 84 -10.40 13.17 12.59
N GLN A 85 -11.72 13.19 12.48
CA GLN A 85 -12.62 12.79 13.58
C GLN A 85 -12.43 11.32 13.98
N ALA A 86 -12.28 10.41 13.01
CA ALA A 86 -12.04 9.00 13.27
C ALA A 86 -10.70 8.77 13.99
N VAL A 87 -9.64 9.47 13.57
CA VAL A 87 -8.31 9.38 14.21
C VAL A 87 -8.33 9.98 15.62
N GLU A 88 -8.98 11.13 15.82
CA GLU A 88 -9.13 11.73 17.15
C GLU A 88 -9.95 10.83 18.09
N GLY A 89 -11.03 10.22 17.59
CA GLY A 89 -11.83 9.24 18.35
C GLY A 89 -11.05 7.98 18.73
N ALA A 90 -10.25 7.44 17.80
CA ALA A 90 -9.40 6.27 18.07
C ALA A 90 -8.25 6.54 19.06
N ARG A 91 -7.84 7.80 19.22
CA ARG A 91 -6.82 8.20 20.22
C ARG A 91 -7.41 8.43 21.61
N ALA A 92 -8.71 8.66 21.71
CA ALA A 92 -9.42 8.92 22.96
C ALA A 92 -10.03 7.66 23.59
N ALA A 93 -10.05 6.53 22.86
CA ALA A 93 -10.49 5.21 23.32
C ALA A 93 -9.30 4.35 23.77
#